data_AF-A0A0H3WRP4-F1
#
_entry.id   AF-A0A0H3WRP4-F1
#
_cell.length_a   1.000
_cell.length_b   1.000
_cell.length_c   1.000
_cell.angle_alpha   90.00
_cell.angle_beta   90.00
_cell.angle_gamma   90.00
#
_symmetry.space_group_name_H-M   'P 1'
#
loop_
_entity.id
_entity.type
_entity.pdbx_description
1 polymer ?
#
loop_
_entity_poly.entity_id
_entity_poly.type
_entity_poly.pdbx_seq_one_letter_code
_entity_poly.pdbx_strand_id
1 'polypeptide(L)'
;MTHTVAASLATLVFGGCASPYSVEQDAEKWVKSDVIPLESQQPERALSLLQQRFDETCIPADRLGKGSFYAALRGTSREQNYSACKVYNEELAWLLYSTGQYQKAISHLNQVWWSRETARTYDETDCTKLGDLGVFLAPRITKPFSKVYFDTLDRVRSENAGKYLHKAYLCELKMFTTPENATIRDAFATSARKYFGEQGERDVRTYVDVIHVKMASASYDFVVGNGALAAGYRESAGRYAKAAELYRNALAATQRLGLDRPLNGQPSPYVAHLRTLIAGADKMVKLDASLAVQYSE
;
A
#
# COMPACT_ATOMS: atom_id res chain seq x y z
N MET A 1 11.35 -8.95 -71.57
CA MET A 1 12.29 -9.16 -70.45
C MET A 1 11.85 -8.22 -69.33
N THR A 2 11.63 -8.83 -68.17
CA THR A 2 10.79 -8.38 -67.06
C THR A 2 11.46 -7.36 -66.16
N HIS A 3 10.73 -6.28 -65.84
CA HIS A 3 11.06 -5.34 -64.77
C HIS A 3 10.88 -6.00 -63.41
N THR A 4 11.88 -5.92 -62.54
CA THR A 4 11.78 -6.30 -61.13
C THR A 4 11.72 -5.02 -60.30
N VAL A 5 10.52 -4.70 -59.81
CA VAL A 5 10.31 -3.64 -58.81
C VAL A 5 10.56 -4.28 -57.44
N ALA A 6 11.58 -3.80 -56.73
CA ALA A 6 11.80 -4.16 -55.34
C ALA A 6 10.76 -3.44 -54.46
N ALA A 7 9.81 -4.20 -53.93
CA ALA A 7 8.88 -3.70 -52.92
C ALA A 7 9.54 -3.74 -51.54
N SER A 8 9.96 -2.57 -51.06
CA SER A 8 10.34 -2.37 -49.66
C SER A 8 9.07 -2.41 -48.81
N LEU A 9 8.88 -3.49 -48.05
CA LEU A 9 7.89 -3.55 -46.98
C LEU A 9 8.31 -2.59 -45.85
N ALA A 10 7.78 -1.38 -45.88
CA ALA A 10 7.76 -0.52 -44.71
C ALA A 10 6.75 -1.12 -43.71
N THR A 11 7.26 -1.73 -42.64
CA THR A 11 6.45 -2.03 -41.46
C THR A 11 5.96 -0.73 -40.85
N LEU A 12 4.71 -0.37 -41.16
CA LEU A 12 3.93 0.61 -40.44
C LEU A 12 3.75 0.12 -39.00
N VAL A 13 4.55 0.67 -38.08
CA VAL A 13 4.26 0.62 -36.65
C VAL A 13 3.02 1.47 -36.47
N PHE A 14 1.86 0.82 -36.39
CA PHE A 14 0.64 1.45 -35.95
C PHE A 14 0.88 1.95 -34.52
N GLY A 15 1.10 3.26 -34.37
CA GLY A 15 0.94 3.97 -33.12
C GLY A 15 -0.52 3.92 -32.71
N GLY A 16 -0.99 2.75 -32.30
CA GLY A 16 -2.20 2.64 -31.51
C GLY A 16 -1.93 3.38 -30.21
N CYS A 17 -2.76 4.36 -29.87
CA CYS A 17 -2.74 5.00 -28.57
C CYS A 17 -3.01 3.93 -27.51
N ALA A 18 -1.94 3.29 -27.02
CA ALA A 18 -2.02 2.37 -25.92
C ALA A 18 -2.61 3.13 -24.74
N SER A 19 -3.72 2.63 -24.19
CA SER A 19 -4.29 3.21 -22.99
C SER A 19 -3.28 3.08 -21.83
N PRO A 20 -3.30 3.98 -20.83
CA PRO A 20 -2.44 3.83 -19.65
C PRO A 20 -2.55 2.46 -18.97
N TYR A 21 -3.72 1.82 -19.06
CA TYR A 21 -3.97 0.48 -18.52
C TYR A 21 -3.24 -0.63 -19.29
N SER A 22 -3.14 -0.55 -20.61
CA SER A 22 -2.40 -1.55 -21.40
C SER A 22 -0.89 -1.46 -21.15
N VAL A 23 -0.38 -0.23 -20.95
CA VAL A 23 1.05 0.00 -20.65
C VAL A 23 1.43 -0.57 -19.27
N GLU A 24 0.54 -0.49 -18.27
CA GLU A 24 0.72 -1.12 -16.96
C GLU A 24 0.79 -2.66 -17.06
N GLN A 25 -0.16 -3.26 -17.80
CA GLN A 25 -0.20 -4.70 -17.99
C GLN A 25 1.03 -5.26 -18.70
N ASP A 26 1.54 -4.53 -19.71
CA ASP A 26 2.76 -4.90 -20.41
C ASP A 26 3.98 -4.84 -19.47
N ALA A 27 4.06 -3.82 -18.62
CA ALA A 27 5.10 -3.71 -17.60
C ALA A 27 5.02 -4.86 -16.58
N GLU A 28 3.84 -5.17 -16.06
CA GLU A 28 3.64 -6.31 -15.16
C GLU A 28 4.04 -7.64 -15.81
N LYS A 29 3.61 -7.86 -17.06
CA LYS A 29 3.91 -9.09 -17.80
C LYS A 29 5.42 -9.25 -17.97
N TRP A 30 6.11 -8.17 -18.34
CA TRP A 30 7.56 -8.16 -18.48
C TRP A 30 8.28 -8.43 -17.16
N VAL A 31 7.87 -7.79 -16.06
CA VAL A 31 8.43 -8.07 -14.72
C VAL A 31 8.25 -9.56 -14.38
N LYS A 32 7.03 -10.09 -14.56
CA LYS A 32 6.72 -11.51 -14.29
C LYS A 32 7.56 -12.49 -15.10
N SER A 33 7.85 -12.18 -16.36
CA SER A 33 8.60 -13.10 -17.24
C SER A 33 10.12 -12.96 -17.11
N ASP A 34 10.63 -11.75 -16.92
CA ASP A 34 12.05 -11.46 -17.15
C ASP A 34 12.79 -11.11 -15.85
N VAL A 35 12.11 -10.51 -14.87
CA VAL A 35 12.74 -10.07 -13.61
C VAL A 35 12.53 -11.12 -12.53
N ILE A 36 11.29 -11.52 -12.28
CA ILE A 36 10.90 -12.42 -11.20
C ILE A 36 11.67 -13.75 -11.20
N PRO A 37 11.88 -14.43 -12.34
CA PRO A 37 12.67 -15.66 -12.37
C PRO A 37 14.14 -15.49 -11.97
N LEU A 38 14.69 -14.27 -12.11
CA LEU A 38 16.08 -13.98 -11.78
C LEU A 38 16.29 -13.66 -10.30
N GLU A 39 15.26 -13.21 -9.56
CA GLU A 39 15.45 -12.64 -8.22
C GLU A 39 16.06 -13.60 -7.20
N SER A 40 15.68 -14.89 -7.24
CA SER A 40 16.15 -15.88 -6.27
C SER A 40 17.56 -16.39 -6.58
N GLN A 41 17.97 -16.37 -7.86
CA GLN A 41 19.23 -16.96 -8.31
C GLN A 41 20.31 -15.90 -8.61
N GLN A 42 19.89 -14.76 -9.14
CA GLN A 42 20.75 -13.68 -9.65
C GLN A 42 20.13 -12.30 -9.30
N PRO A 43 19.96 -11.97 -8.00
CA PRO A 43 19.28 -10.74 -7.57
C PRO A 43 19.92 -9.46 -8.11
N GLU A 44 21.25 -9.40 -8.21
CA GLU A 44 21.95 -8.24 -8.78
C GLU A 44 21.68 -8.08 -10.29
N ARG A 45 21.51 -9.20 -11.00
CA ARG A 45 21.13 -9.17 -12.42
C ARG A 45 19.68 -8.73 -12.58
N ALA A 46 18.77 -9.22 -11.73
CA ALA A 46 17.38 -8.79 -11.72
C ALA A 46 17.30 -7.27 -11.46
N LEU A 47 18.03 -6.77 -10.46
CA LEU A 47 18.10 -5.35 -10.13
C LEU A 47 18.66 -4.52 -11.29
N SER A 48 19.76 -4.97 -11.91
CA SER A 48 20.37 -4.26 -13.04
C SER A 48 19.45 -4.20 -14.25
N LEU A 49 18.79 -5.32 -14.59
CA LEU A 49 17.83 -5.41 -15.69
C LEU A 49 16.63 -4.48 -15.46
N LEU A 50 16.07 -4.51 -14.25
CA LEU A 50 14.94 -3.67 -13.88
C LEU A 50 15.32 -2.18 -13.84
N GLN A 51 16.50 -1.85 -13.30
CA GLN A 51 17.01 -0.47 -13.26
C GLN A 51 17.22 0.08 -14.68
N GLN A 52 17.84 -0.71 -15.57
CA GLN A 52 17.99 -0.34 -16.98
C GLN A 52 16.63 -0.05 -17.62
N ARG A 53 15.67 -0.96 -17.45
CA ARG A 53 14.31 -0.79 -18.00
C ARG A 53 13.62 0.46 -17.45
N PHE A 54 13.80 0.72 -16.16
CA PHE A 54 13.31 1.94 -15.51
C PHE A 54 13.94 3.19 -16.12
N ASP A 55 15.26 3.25 -16.27
CA ASP A 55 15.96 4.44 -16.78
C ASP A 55 15.65 4.73 -18.28
N GLU A 56 15.43 3.67 -19.07
CA GLU A 56 14.99 3.79 -20.47
C GLU A 56 13.57 4.35 -20.59
N THR A 57 12.68 3.93 -19.67
CA THR A 57 11.23 4.17 -19.79
C THR A 57 10.75 5.38 -18.97
N CYS A 58 11.42 5.67 -17.86
CA CYS A 58 10.97 6.55 -16.77
C CYS A 58 11.93 7.71 -16.52
N ILE A 59 11.54 8.64 -15.64
CA ILE A 59 12.43 9.70 -15.16
C ILE A 59 13.07 9.23 -13.84
N PRO A 60 14.40 9.35 -13.67
CA PRO A 60 15.10 8.91 -12.47
C PRO A 60 14.51 9.43 -11.15
N ALA A 61 14.48 8.53 -10.16
CA ALA A 61 13.74 8.72 -8.92
C ALA A 61 14.34 9.76 -7.95
N ASP A 62 15.64 10.03 -8.08
CA ASP A 62 16.40 10.98 -7.27
C ASP A 62 15.98 12.45 -7.46
N ARG A 63 15.17 12.74 -8.48
CA ARG A 63 14.77 14.11 -8.85
C ARG A 63 13.36 14.53 -8.43
N LEU A 64 12.57 13.64 -7.83
CA LEU A 64 11.12 13.84 -7.74
C LEU A 64 10.61 13.88 -6.29
N GLY A 65 10.30 15.09 -5.80
CA GLY A 65 9.56 15.34 -4.55
C GLY A 65 8.03 15.22 -4.68
N LYS A 66 7.31 15.57 -3.61
CA LYS A 66 5.84 15.41 -3.38
C LYS A 66 4.91 15.74 -4.55
N GLY A 67 5.26 16.66 -5.44
CA GLY A 67 4.42 17.08 -6.58
C GLY A 67 4.77 16.49 -7.94
N SER A 68 5.80 15.64 -8.05
CA SER A 68 6.58 15.61 -9.29
C SER A 68 6.68 14.30 -10.06
N PHE A 69 6.18 13.14 -9.60
CA PHE A 69 6.26 11.94 -10.46
C PHE A 69 5.33 12.00 -11.68
N TYR A 70 4.02 12.22 -11.44
CA TYR A 70 3.07 12.44 -12.54
C TYR A 70 3.30 13.80 -13.23
N ALA A 71 3.62 14.85 -12.47
CA ALA A 71 3.85 16.18 -13.05
C ALA A 71 5.15 16.28 -13.87
N ALA A 72 6.20 15.51 -13.55
CA ALA A 72 7.41 15.46 -14.38
C ALA A 72 7.19 14.70 -15.69
N LEU A 73 6.20 13.81 -15.74
CA LEU A 73 5.82 13.09 -16.96
C LEU A 73 4.77 13.84 -17.79
N ARG A 74 4.00 14.75 -17.19
CA ARG A 74 2.96 15.55 -17.86
C ARG A 74 3.54 16.39 -19.01
N GLY A 75 2.94 16.29 -20.19
CA GLY A 75 3.38 17.03 -21.39
C GLY A 75 4.66 16.50 -22.02
N THR A 76 5.19 15.36 -21.54
CA THR A 76 6.32 14.66 -22.16
C THR A 76 5.83 13.51 -23.03
N SER A 77 6.65 13.03 -23.96
CA SER A 77 6.36 11.79 -24.69
C SER A 77 6.25 10.55 -23.80
N ARG A 78 6.66 10.66 -22.52
CA ARG A 78 6.62 9.59 -21.51
C ARG A 78 5.40 9.67 -20.59
N GLU A 79 4.48 10.61 -20.79
CA GLU A 79 3.26 10.77 -19.97
C GLU A 79 2.43 9.48 -19.90
N GLN A 80 2.33 8.77 -21.03
CA GLN A 80 1.59 7.51 -21.14
C GLN A 80 2.27 6.35 -20.37
N ASN A 81 3.55 6.49 -20.00
CA ASN A 81 4.32 5.47 -19.30
C ASN A 81 4.21 5.55 -17.78
N TYR A 82 3.48 6.54 -17.23
CA TYR A 82 3.33 6.71 -15.78
C TYR A 82 2.97 5.40 -15.06
N SER A 83 2.01 4.64 -15.60
CA SER A 83 1.57 3.39 -15.00
C SER A 83 2.64 2.29 -15.05
N ALA A 84 3.39 2.16 -16.15
CA ALA A 84 4.53 1.24 -16.21
C ALA A 84 5.64 1.65 -15.23
N CYS A 85 5.91 2.95 -15.11
CA CYS A 85 6.92 3.47 -14.20
C CYS A 85 6.57 3.22 -12.73
N LYS A 86 5.29 3.26 -12.37
CA LYS A 86 4.83 2.83 -11.04
C LYS A 86 5.16 1.36 -10.79
N VAL A 87 4.85 0.47 -11.75
CA VAL A 87 5.15 -0.98 -11.64
C VAL A 87 6.65 -1.21 -11.43
N TYR A 88 7.49 -0.61 -12.27
CA TYR A 88 8.94 -0.76 -12.16
C TYR A 88 9.50 -0.20 -10.86
N ASN A 89 9.01 0.96 -10.42
CA ASN A 89 9.45 1.58 -9.16
C ASN A 89 9.06 0.74 -7.93
N GLU A 90 7.85 0.18 -7.93
CA GLU A 90 7.40 -0.71 -6.87
C GLU A 90 8.24 -1.99 -6.81
N GLU A 91 8.60 -2.56 -7.97
CA GLU A 91 9.45 -3.75 -8.04
C GLU A 91 10.91 -3.45 -7.66
N LEU A 92 11.45 -2.28 -8.02
CA LEU A 92 12.77 -1.83 -7.57
C LEU A 92 12.82 -1.68 -6.05
N ALA A 93 11.79 -1.05 -5.47
CA ALA A 93 11.66 -0.92 -4.03
C ALA A 93 11.67 -2.28 -3.32
N TRP A 94 10.93 -3.25 -3.87
CA TRP A 94 10.88 -4.62 -3.34
C TRP A 94 12.24 -5.30 -3.43
N LEU A 95 12.90 -5.29 -4.60
CA LEU A 95 14.18 -5.95 -4.81
C LEU A 95 15.29 -5.34 -3.95
N LEU A 96 15.35 -4.01 -3.83
CA LEU A 96 16.30 -3.34 -2.96
C LEU A 96 16.07 -3.69 -1.49
N TYR A 97 14.82 -3.79 -1.05
CA TYR A 97 14.50 -4.23 0.31
C TYR A 97 14.89 -5.69 0.57
N SER A 98 14.52 -6.61 -0.34
CA SER A 98 14.72 -8.05 -0.17
C SER A 98 16.19 -8.44 -0.24
N THR A 99 17.01 -7.69 -0.99
CA THR A 99 18.46 -7.85 -1.08
C THR A 99 19.26 -7.11 0.00
N GLY A 100 18.59 -6.39 0.89
CA GLY A 100 19.24 -5.68 2.00
C GLY A 100 19.83 -4.31 1.65
N GLN A 101 19.57 -3.79 0.46
CA GLN A 101 20.02 -2.47 0.00
C GLN A 101 19.09 -1.34 0.52
N TYR A 102 18.83 -1.32 1.83
CA TYR A 102 17.81 -0.47 2.46
C TYR A 102 17.96 1.02 2.17
N GLN A 103 19.19 1.55 2.18
CA GLN A 103 19.42 2.97 1.92
C GLN A 103 18.97 3.38 0.52
N LYS A 104 19.20 2.53 -0.49
CA LYS A 104 18.76 2.77 -1.86
C LYS A 104 17.24 2.58 -2.00
N ALA A 105 16.65 1.66 -1.23
CA ALA A 105 15.21 1.42 -1.25
C ALA A 105 14.37 2.64 -0.82
N ILE A 106 14.89 3.53 0.02
CA ILE A 106 14.13 4.66 0.60
C ILE A 106 13.52 5.57 -0.48
N SER A 107 14.30 5.96 -1.49
CA SER A 107 13.80 6.87 -2.55
C SER A 107 12.66 6.22 -3.33
N HIS A 108 12.81 4.94 -3.70
CA HIS A 108 11.79 4.19 -4.40
C HIS A 108 10.54 3.99 -3.52
N LEU A 109 10.69 3.60 -2.25
CA LEU A 109 9.58 3.42 -1.32
C LEU A 109 8.82 4.73 -1.06
N ASN A 110 9.53 5.85 -0.91
CA ASN A 110 8.92 7.17 -0.82
C ASN A 110 8.04 7.41 -2.05
N GLN A 111 8.57 7.18 -3.26
CA GLN A 111 7.82 7.35 -4.49
C GLN A 111 6.62 6.41 -4.60
N VAL A 112 6.75 5.16 -4.16
CA VAL A 112 5.62 4.23 -4.09
C VAL A 112 4.52 4.81 -3.22
N TRP A 113 4.85 5.27 -2.01
CA TRP A 113 3.88 5.95 -1.15
C TRP A 113 3.25 7.17 -1.83
N TRP A 114 4.06 8.08 -2.39
CA TRP A 114 3.56 9.26 -3.12
C TRP A 114 2.64 8.89 -4.30
N SER A 115 2.96 7.82 -5.05
CA SER A 115 2.16 7.36 -6.20
C SER A 115 0.79 6.80 -5.81
N ARG A 116 0.63 6.38 -4.55
CA ARG A 116 -0.60 5.82 -3.98
C ARG A 116 -1.49 6.90 -3.35
N GLU A 117 -1.10 8.17 -3.45
CA GLU A 117 -1.74 9.28 -2.75
C GLU A 117 -3.11 9.68 -3.28
N THR A 118 -4.07 9.61 -2.36
CA THR A 118 -5.23 10.50 -2.31
C THR A 118 -5.28 11.30 -1.00
N ALA A 119 -4.30 11.13 -0.09
CA ALA A 119 -4.25 11.71 1.25
C ALA A 119 -3.09 12.73 1.39
N ARG A 120 -3.17 13.67 2.35
CA ARG A 120 -2.15 14.74 2.48
C ARG A 120 -0.92 14.30 3.27
N THR A 121 -1.05 13.24 4.07
CA THR A 121 -0.01 12.66 4.92
C THR A 121 -0.07 11.11 4.94
N TYR A 122 1.03 10.46 5.36
CA TYR A 122 1.12 8.99 5.44
C TYR A 122 0.10 8.41 6.41
N ASP A 123 -0.11 9.07 7.55
CA ASP A 123 -1.01 8.60 8.59
C ASP A 123 -2.48 8.64 8.15
N GLU A 124 -2.83 9.56 7.25
CA GLU A 124 -4.16 9.65 6.61
C GLU A 124 -4.37 8.62 5.48
N THR A 125 -3.32 7.97 4.99
CA THR A 125 -3.42 7.06 3.84
C THR A 125 -4.11 5.75 4.23
N ASP A 126 -5.10 5.28 3.49
CA ASP A 126 -5.81 4.03 3.81
C ASP A 126 -4.86 2.82 3.80
N CYS A 127 -4.98 1.93 4.79
CA CYS A 127 -4.18 0.70 4.86
C CYS A 127 -4.28 -0.16 3.59
N THR A 128 -5.44 -0.20 2.93
CA THR A 128 -5.62 -0.90 1.65
C THR A 128 -4.72 -0.36 0.55
N LYS A 129 -4.45 0.95 0.55
CA LYS A 129 -3.49 1.58 -0.38
C LYS A 129 -2.04 1.32 0.02
N LEU A 130 -1.79 1.11 1.31
CA LEU A 130 -0.49 0.70 1.86
C LEU A 130 -0.32 -0.83 1.96
N GLY A 131 -1.14 -1.57 1.21
CA GLY A 131 -1.17 -3.03 1.12
C GLY A 131 0.08 -3.61 0.47
N ASP A 132 -0.05 -4.35 -0.62
CA ASP A 132 1.09 -5.07 -1.21
C ASP A 132 2.11 -4.13 -1.88
N LEU A 133 3.35 -4.58 -2.05
CA LEU A 133 4.43 -3.88 -2.76
C LEU A 133 4.87 -4.72 -3.95
N GLY A 134 5.11 -4.06 -5.09
CA GLY A 134 5.59 -4.71 -6.31
C GLY A 134 4.46 -5.35 -7.10
N VAL A 135 4.83 -6.16 -8.09
CA VAL A 135 3.84 -6.87 -8.90
C VAL A 135 3.15 -7.94 -8.07
N PHE A 136 1.82 -7.85 -7.96
CA PHE A 136 1.00 -8.77 -7.18
C PHE A 136 1.16 -10.21 -7.68
N LEU A 137 1.75 -11.06 -6.84
CA LEU A 137 1.85 -12.50 -7.01
C LEU A 137 1.53 -13.20 -5.70
N ALA A 138 0.65 -14.21 -5.74
CA ALA A 138 0.22 -14.95 -4.55
C ALA A 138 1.38 -15.40 -3.61
N PRO A 139 2.56 -15.85 -4.10
CA PRO A 139 3.68 -16.24 -3.23
C PRO A 139 4.44 -15.07 -2.57
N ARG A 140 4.28 -13.83 -3.05
CA ARG A 140 5.00 -12.64 -2.54
C ARG A 140 4.27 -11.87 -1.46
N ILE A 141 2.99 -12.18 -1.25
CA ILE A 141 2.10 -11.50 -0.30
C ILE A 141 2.41 -11.98 1.13
N THR A 142 3.59 -11.64 1.64
CA THR A 142 3.98 -11.96 3.01
C THR A 142 4.35 -10.73 3.82
N LYS A 143 4.59 -9.58 3.18
CA LYS A 143 4.96 -8.32 3.83
C LYS A 143 4.31 -7.13 3.13
N PRO A 144 3.37 -6.42 3.77
CA PRO A 144 2.80 -5.21 3.18
C PRO A 144 3.85 -4.12 3.02
N PHE A 145 3.64 -3.24 2.04
CA PHE A 145 4.38 -2.01 1.79
C PHE A 145 4.61 -1.23 3.09
N SER A 146 3.55 -1.02 3.88
CA SER A 146 3.68 -0.27 5.14
C SER A 146 4.70 -0.88 6.10
N LYS A 147 4.80 -2.21 6.15
CA LYS A 147 5.79 -2.94 6.95
C LYS A 147 7.18 -2.87 6.32
N VAL A 148 7.29 -3.07 5.01
CA VAL A 148 8.55 -2.91 4.27
C VAL A 148 9.14 -1.51 4.46
N TYR A 149 8.30 -0.49 4.40
CA TYR A 149 8.70 0.91 4.53
C TYR A 149 9.20 1.21 5.94
N PHE A 150 8.45 0.83 6.98
CA PHE A 150 8.92 0.94 8.36
C PHE A 150 10.23 0.16 8.59
N ASP A 151 10.31 -1.11 8.18
CA ASP A 151 11.51 -1.93 8.34
C ASP A 151 12.74 -1.30 7.68
N THR A 152 12.55 -0.72 6.49
CA THR A 152 13.63 -0.03 5.78
C THR A 152 14.13 1.16 6.57
N LEU A 153 13.22 2.01 7.06
CA LEU A 153 13.56 3.18 7.89
C LEU A 153 14.23 2.76 9.20
N ASP A 154 13.77 1.69 9.83
CA ASP A 154 14.33 1.13 11.06
C ASP A 154 15.78 0.65 10.86
N ARG A 155 16.03 -0.08 9.77
CA ARG A 155 17.36 -0.66 9.47
C ARG A 155 18.41 0.39 9.12
N VAL A 156 18.00 1.50 8.49
CA VAL A 156 18.90 2.64 8.23
C VAL A 156 18.97 3.62 9.42
N ARG A 157 18.30 3.32 10.54
CA ARG A 157 18.24 4.17 11.74
C ARG A 157 17.73 5.59 11.43
N SER A 158 16.74 5.70 10.55
CA SER A 158 16.09 6.96 10.27
C SER A 158 15.40 7.50 11.53
N GLU A 159 15.57 8.79 11.81
CA GLU A 159 14.84 9.48 12.88
C GLU A 159 13.31 9.41 12.72
N ASN A 160 12.85 9.15 11.49
CA ASN A 160 11.43 9.06 11.18
C ASN A 160 10.85 7.66 11.38
N ALA A 161 11.66 6.63 11.63
CA ALA A 161 11.17 5.25 11.76
C ALA A 161 10.09 5.11 12.84
N GLY A 162 10.29 5.72 14.01
CA GLY A 162 9.31 5.73 15.09
C GLY A 162 7.99 6.40 14.72
N LYS A 163 7.99 7.40 13.82
CA LYS A 163 6.78 8.10 13.36
C LYS A 163 5.85 7.18 12.57
N TYR A 164 6.43 6.24 11.81
CA TYR A 164 5.68 5.34 10.92
C TYR A 164 5.37 3.98 11.52
N LEU A 165 5.96 3.67 12.69
CA LEU A 165 5.82 2.38 13.37
C LEU A 165 4.36 1.96 13.55
N HIS A 166 3.55 2.81 14.19
CA HIS A 166 2.16 2.44 14.48
C HIS A 166 1.34 2.23 13.21
N LYS A 167 1.51 3.08 12.21
CA LYS A 167 0.79 2.93 10.94
C LYS A 167 1.13 1.61 10.25
N ALA A 168 2.42 1.23 10.23
CA ALA A 168 2.85 -0.05 9.67
C ALA A 168 2.17 -1.24 10.33
N TYR A 169 2.27 -1.35 11.65
CA TYR A 169 1.73 -2.50 12.36
C TYR A 169 0.21 -2.50 12.46
N LEU A 170 -0.44 -1.35 12.65
CA LEU A 170 -1.91 -1.29 12.66
C LEU A 170 -2.52 -1.64 11.30
N CYS A 171 -1.85 -1.25 10.20
CA CYS A 171 -2.28 -1.67 8.87
C CYS A 171 -2.04 -3.16 8.61
N GLU A 172 -0.92 -3.71 9.06
CA GLU A 172 -0.62 -5.14 8.96
C GLU A 172 -1.62 -5.98 9.78
N LEU A 173 -1.89 -5.58 11.02
CA LEU A 173 -2.91 -6.17 11.89
C LEU A 173 -4.34 -6.04 11.34
N LYS A 174 -4.62 -5.07 10.47
CA LYS A 174 -5.91 -4.96 9.78
C LYS A 174 -6.00 -5.92 8.59
N MET A 175 -4.95 -6.01 7.78
CA MET A 175 -4.98 -6.69 6.49
C MET A 175 -4.65 -8.19 6.56
N PHE A 176 -3.79 -8.61 7.49
CA PHE A 176 -3.13 -9.93 7.42
C PHE A 176 -3.26 -10.79 8.68
N THR A 177 -4.16 -10.48 9.60
CA THR A 177 -4.31 -11.29 10.82
C THR A 177 -5.71 -11.82 11.02
N THR A 178 -5.79 -13.13 11.25
CA THR A 178 -6.77 -13.73 12.16
C THR A 178 -6.33 -13.43 13.62
N PRO A 179 -7.23 -13.50 14.61
CA PRO A 179 -6.91 -13.25 16.03
C PRO A 179 -5.70 -14.01 16.59
N GLU A 180 -5.25 -15.08 15.92
CA GLU A 180 -4.17 -15.96 16.41
C GLU A 180 -2.73 -15.50 16.08
N ASN A 181 -2.49 -14.46 15.27
CA ASN A 181 -1.11 -14.12 14.88
C ASN A 181 -0.35 -13.33 15.97
N ALA A 182 0.06 -14.04 17.04
CA ALA A 182 0.81 -13.51 18.18
C ALA A 182 2.15 -12.87 17.77
N THR A 183 2.81 -13.41 16.74
CA THR A 183 4.12 -12.96 16.25
C THR A 183 4.11 -11.48 15.85
N ILE A 184 3.09 -11.03 15.12
CA ILE A 184 3.01 -9.62 14.68
C ILE A 184 2.75 -8.70 15.87
N ARG A 185 1.90 -9.12 16.82
CA ARG A 185 1.60 -8.37 18.05
C ARG A 185 2.84 -8.18 18.91
N ASP A 186 3.61 -9.24 19.10
CA ASP A 186 4.85 -9.19 19.87
C ASP A 186 5.94 -8.38 19.16
N ALA A 187 6.03 -8.47 17.84
CA ALA A 187 6.95 -7.64 17.06
C ALA A 187 6.58 -6.14 17.14
N PHE A 188 5.28 -5.81 17.16
CA PHE A 188 4.81 -4.44 17.37
C PHE A 188 5.18 -3.94 18.76
N ALA A 189 4.88 -4.71 19.81
CA ALA A 189 5.21 -4.38 21.18
C ALA A 189 6.72 -4.16 21.37
N THR A 190 7.55 -5.06 20.82
CA THR A 190 9.02 -4.97 20.85
C THR A 190 9.51 -3.69 20.18
N SER A 191 8.98 -3.38 18.99
CA SER A 191 9.34 -2.16 18.26
C SER A 191 8.88 -0.90 19.00
N ALA A 192 7.70 -0.94 19.63
CA ALA A 192 7.20 0.17 20.43
C ALA A 192 8.07 0.42 21.67
N ARG A 193 8.54 -0.65 22.34
CA ARG A 193 9.52 -0.54 23.43
C ARG A 193 10.79 0.19 22.96
N LYS A 194 11.31 -0.18 21.78
CA LYS A 194 12.51 0.43 21.20
C LYS A 194 12.37 1.94 20.98
N TYR A 195 11.23 2.41 20.48
CA TYR A 195 11.03 3.82 20.09
C TYR A 195 10.39 4.71 21.16
N PHE A 196 9.60 4.13 22.07
CA PHE A 196 8.76 4.87 23.02
C PHE A 196 8.95 4.39 24.47
N GLY A 197 9.91 3.49 24.73
CA GLY A 197 10.15 2.91 26.04
C GLY A 197 9.06 1.95 26.51
N GLU A 198 9.15 1.52 27.76
CA GLU A 198 8.22 0.53 28.32
C GLU A 198 6.75 0.99 28.28
N GLN A 199 6.50 2.29 28.38
CA GLN A 199 5.14 2.80 28.33
C GLN A 199 4.52 2.56 26.95
N GLY A 200 5.24 2.83 25.86
CA GLY A 200 4.72 2.59 24.52
C GLY A 200 4.45 1.11 24.23
N GLU A 201 5.26 0.21 24.78
CA GLU A 201 4.95 -1.22 24.72
C GLU A 201 3.65 -1.56 25.45
N ARG A 202 3.50 -1.09 26.70
CA ARG A 202 2.27 -1.32 27.48
C ARG A 202 1.05 -0.78 26.76
N ASP A 203 1.16 0.40 26.16
CA ASP A 203 0.10 1.04 25.39
C ASP A 203 -0.28 0.21 24.15
N VAL A 204 0.71 -0.27 23.39
CA VAL A 204 0.48 -1.16 22.23
C VAL A 204 -0.19 -2.47 22.66
N ARG A 205 0.33 -3.14 23.70
CA ARG A 205 -0.25 -4.41 24.17
C ARG A 205 -1.69 -4.22 24.62
N THR A 206 -1.95 -3.17 25.39
CA THR A 206 -3.30 -2.82 25.83
C THR A 206 -4.22 -2.57 24.65
N TYR A 207 -3.80 -1.76 23.67
CA TYR A 207 -4.60 -1.50 22.48
C TYR A 207 -4.91 -2.79 21.71
N VAL A 208 -3.88 -3.61 21.45
CA VAL A 208 -4.03 -4.82 20.63
C VAL A 208 -4.93 -5.85 21.32
N ASP A 209 -4.67 -6.17 22.59
CA ASP A 209 -5.38 -7.24 23.28
C ASP A 209 -6.80 -6.84 23.70
N VAL A 210 -7.01 -5.57 24.07
CA VAL A 210 -8.32 -5.11 24.55
C VAL A 210 -9.22 -4.65 23.41
N ILE A 211 -8.65 -4.05 22.37
CA ILE A 211 -9.42 -3.31 21.37
C ILE A 211 -9.33 -3.98 20.00
N HIS A 212 -8.12 -4.22 19.49
CA HIS A 212 -7.95 -4.78 18.14
C HIS A 212 -8.53 -6.19 18.02
N VAL A 213 -8.22 -7.09 18.97
CA VAL A 213 -8.75 -8.47 18.96
C VAL A 213 -10.28 -8.49 18.98
N LYS A 214 -10.94 -7.62 19.74
CA LYS A 214 -12.41 -7.54 19.81
C LYS A 214 -13.03 -7.02 18.51
N MET A 215 -12.30 -6.22 17.76
CA MET A 215 -12.72 -5.64 16.48
C MET A 215 -12.33 -6.49 15.26
N ALA A 216 -11.54 -7.55 15.44
CA ALA A 216 -10.96 -8.31 14.35
C ALA A 216 -12.02 -8.86 13.37
N SER A 217 -13.15 -9.36 13.87
CA SER A 217 -14.25 -9.83 13.02
C SER A 217 -14.87 -8.72 12.17
N ALA A 218 -15.12 -7.54 12.75
CA ALA A 218 -15.64 -6.39 12.03
C ALA A 218 -14.65 -5.80 11.01
N SER A 219 -13.35 -5.91 11.29
CA SER A 219 -12.29 -5.48 10.37
C SER A 219 -12.16 -6.43 9.18
N TYR A 220 -12.30 -7.74 9.41
CA TYR A 220 -12.26 -8.78 8.37
C TYR A 220 -13.41 -8.63 7.37
N ASP A 221 -14.64 -8.41 7.86
CA ASP A 221 -15.83 -8.24 7.01
C ASP A 221 -15.71 -7.02 6.06
N PHE A 222 -14.98 -5.99 6.46
CA PHE A 222 -14.73 -4.79 5.64
C PHE A 222 -13.74 -5.06 4.49
N VAL A 223 -12.80 -5.98 4.67
CA VAL A 223 -11.78 -6.31 3.65
C VAL A 223 -12.34 -7.29 2.61
N VAL A 224 -13.14 -8.28 3.04
CA VAL A 224 -13.68 -9.33 2.15
C VAL A 224 -15.00 -8.92 1.48
N GLY A 225 -15.74 -7.95 2.03
CA GLY A 225 -17.06 -7.53 1.54
C GLY A 225 -17.13 -6.85 0.16
N ASN A 226 -15.99 -6.56 -0.49
CA ASN A 226 -15.96 -5.89 -1.80
C ASN A 226 -16.35 -6.79 -3.00
N GLY A 227 -16.66 -8.07 -2.78
CA GLY A 227 -16.82 -9.07 -3.86
C GLY A 227 -18.25 -9.46 -4.28
N ALA A 228 -19.33 -9.02 -3.61
CA ALA A 228 -20.67 -9.58 -3.86
C ALA A 228 -21.75 -8.54 -4.21
N LEU A 229 -22.28 -8.66 -5.44
CA LEU A 229 -23.32 -7.82 -6.08
C LEU A 229 -24.70 -7.93 -5.40
N ALA A 230 -25.45 -6.81 -5.44
CA ALA A 230 -26.90 -6.62 -5.29
C ALA A 230 -27.61 -7.20 -4.05
N ALA A 231 -27.65 -8.53 -3.87
CA ALA A 231 -28.24 -9.16 -2.68
C ALA A 231 -27.42 -8.89 -1.41
N GLY A 232 -26.12 -8.59 -1.57
CA GLY A 232 -25.21 -8.22 -0.49
C GLY A 232 -25.44 -6.83 0.10
N TYR A 233 -26.14 -5.89 -0.55
CA TYR A 233 -26.16 -4.48 -0.10
C TYR A 233 -27.00 -4.22 1.16
N ARG A 234 -28.16 -4.88 1.32
CA ARG A 234 -28.94 -4.76 2.58
C ARG A 234 -28.25 -5.48 3.73
N GLU A 235 -27.65 -6.63 3.45
CA GLU A 235 -26.89 -7.40 4.44
C GLU A 235 -25.55 -6.70 4.78
N SER A 236 -24.93 -5.97 3.84
CA SER A 236 -23.74 -5.14 4.07
C SER A 236 -24.05 -3.87 4.83
N ALA A 237 -25.18 -3.21 4.60
CA ALA A 237 -25.56 -1.99 5.33
C ALA A 237 -25.62 -2.25 6.85
N GLY A 238 -26.23 -3.37 7.26
CA GLY A 238 -26.25 -3.80 8.65
C GLY A 238 -24.86 -4.12 9.21
N ARG A 239 -23.98 -4.72 8.40
CA ARG A 239 -22.58 -5.01 8.79
C ARG A 239 -21.75 -3.73 8.95
N TYR A 240 -21.85 -2.77 8.03
CA TYR A 240 -21.11 -1.50 8.12
C TYR A 240 -21.59 -0.63 9.27
N ALA A 241 -22.90 -0.58 9.54
CA ALA A 241 -23.44 0.14 10.68
C ALA A 241 -22.96 -0.46 12.01
N LYS A 242 -23.00 -1.80 12.13
CA LYS A 242 -22.46 -2.52 13.28
C LYS A 242 -20.96 -2.33 13.45
N ALA A 243 -20.19 -2.34 12.36
CA ALA A 243 -18.76 -2.05 12.38
C ALA A 243 -18.47 -0.63 12.86
N ALA A 244 -19.21 0.38 12.36
CA ALA A 244 -19.07 1.76 12.80
C ALA A 244 -19.33 1.91 14.30
N GLU A 245 -20.36 1.25 14.83
CA GLU A 245 -20.65 1.23 16.27
C GLU A 245 -19.51 0.58 17.07
N LEU A 246 -19.02 -0.58 16.64
CA LEU A 246 -17.88 -1.26 17.27
C LEU A 246 -16.63 -0.36 17.31
N TYR A 247 -16.35 0.36 16.23
CA TYR A 247 -15.22 1.30 16.17
C TYR A 247 -15.41 2.51 17.08
N ARG A 248 -16.64 3.03 17.23
CA ARG A 248 -16.95 4.10 18.19
C ARG A 248 -16.78 3.63 19.64
N ASN A 249 -17.25 2.42 19.96
CA ASN A 249 -17.08 1.82 21.28
C ASN A 249 -15.60 1.59 21.61
N ALA A 250 -14.83 1.14 20.63
CA ALA A 250 -13.38 1.02 20.71
C ALA A 250 -12.67 2.36 20.92
N LEU A 251 -13.11 3.43 20.25
CA LEU A 251 -12.59 4.77 20.46
C LEU A 251 -12.85 5.27 21.88
N ALA A 252 -14.07 5.08 22.39
CA ALA A 252 -14.40 5.41 23.78
C ALA A 252 -13.57 4.61 24.78
N ALA A 253 -13.35 3.31 24.53
CA ALA A 253 -12.47 2.47 25.35
C ALA A 253 -11.01 2.94 25.33
N THR A 254 -10.49 3.30 24.14
CA THR A 254 -9.13 3.86 23.95
C THR A 254 -8.93 5.10 24.82
N GLN A 255 -9.90 6.03 24.80
CA GLN A 255 -9.87 7.25 25.60
C GLN A 255 -9.94 6.96 27.10
N ARG A 256 -10.83 6.05 27.53
CA ARG A 256 -10.92 5.63 28.94
C ARG A 256 -9.65 4.99 29.47
N LEU A 257 -8.91 4.29 28.61
CA LEU A 257 -7.62 3.66 28.95
C LEU A 257 -6.45 4.64 28.86
N GLY A 258 -6.70 5.92 28.52
CA GLY A 258 -5.66 6.94 28.37
C GLY A 258 -4.73 6.71 27.19
N LEU A 259 -5.17 5.96 26.17
CA LEU A 259 -4.41 5.71 24.95
C LEU A 259 -4.57 6.84 23.91
N ASP A 260 -5.33 7.89 24.23
CA ASP A 260 -5.51 9.08 23.41
C ASP A 260 -4.41 10.15 23.60
N ARG A 261 -3.49 9.91 24.54
CA ARG A 261 -2.32 10.76 24.78
C ARG A 261 -1.44 10.88 23.51
N PRO A 262 -0.92 12.08 23.20
CA PRO A 262 0.07 12.25 22.14
C PRO A 262 1.32 11.40 22.36
N LEU A 263 1.90 10.86 21.29
CA LEU A 263 3.16 10.12 21.31
C LEU A 263 4.18 10.86 20.46
N ASN A 264 5.34 11.20 21.03
CA ASN A 264 6.42 11.95 20.36
C ASN A 264 5.95 13.22 19.62
N GLY A 265 5.04 13.98 20.23
CA GLY A 265 4.50 15.22 19.66
C GLY A 265 3.49 15.01 18.53
N GLN A 266 3.11 13.77 18.20
CA GLN A 266 2.05 13.43 17.26
C GLN A 266 0.75 13.08 17.99
N PRO A 267 -0.42 13.30 17.37
CA PRO A 267 -1.69 12.78 17.89
C PRO A 267 -1.62 11.28 18.16
N SER A 268 -2.43 10.78 19.09
CA SER A 268 -2.48 9.34 19.37
C SER A 268 -2.73 8.55 18.08
N PRO A 269 -1.82 7.62 17.71
CA PRO A 269 -1.96 6.82 16.50
C PRO A 269 -3.15 5.86 16.59
N TYR A 270 -3.53 5.45 17.80
CA TYR A 270 -4.69 4.60 18.06
C TYR A 270 -5.99 5.36 17.77
N VAL A 271 -6.10 6.59 18.25
CA VAL A 271 -7.26 7.46 17.98
C VAL A 271 -7.34 7.82 16.50
N ALA A 272 -6.21 8.16 15.87
CA ALA A 272 -6.16 8.47 14.45
C ALA A 272 -6.65 7.28 13.61
N HIS A 273 -6.13 6.08 13.89
CA HIS A 273 -6.53 4.85 13.22
C HIS A 273 -8.03 4.57 13.37
N LEU A 274 -8.57 4.61 14.59
CA LEU A 274 -9.99 4.37 14.85
C LEU A 274 -10.89 5.41 14.16
N ARG A 275 -10.50 6.68 14.13
CA ARG A 275 -11.24 7.72 13.39
C ARG A 275 -11.28 7.44 11.89
N THR A 276 -10.18 6.99 11.30
CA THR A 276 -10.15 6.57 9.89
C THR A 276 -11.10 5.40 9.65
N LEU A 277 -11.12 4.39 10.54
CA LEU A 277 -12.03 3.26 10.43
C LEU A 277 -13.51 3.67 10.55
N ILE A 278 -13.84 4.55 11.49
CA ILE A 278 -15.20 5.11 11.65
C ILE A 278 -15.60 5.86 10.38
N ALA A 279 -14.75 6.75 9.86
CA ALA A 279 -15.03 7.50 8.65
C ALA A 279 -15.25 6.60 7.43
N GLY A 280 -14.44 5.54 7.30
CA GLY A 280 -14.61 4.53 6.25
C GLY A 280 -15.93 3.78 6.36
N ALA A 281 -16.28 3.30 7.56
CA ALA A 281 -17.54 2.60 7.81
C ALA A 281 -18.76 3.52 7.56
N ASP A 282 -18.73 4.75 8.05
CA ASP A 282 -19.81 5.74 7.84
C ASP A 282 -19.99 6.09 6.37
N LYS A 283 -18.89 6.16 5.60
CA LYS A 283 -18.96 6.35 4.15
C LYS A 283 -19.67 5.18 3.47
N MET A 284 -19.36 3.94 3.85
CA MET A 284 -20.01 2.75 3.29
C MET A 284 -21.48 2.66 3.65
N VAL A 285 -21.85 2.99 4.90
CA VAL A 285 -23.27 3.08 5.32
C VAL A 285 -24.04 4.07 4.43
N LYS A 286 -23.46 5.24 4.14
CA LYS A 286 -24.09 6.24 3.26
C LYS A 286 -24.21 5.76 1.81
N LEU A 287 -23.17 5.13 1.29
CA LEU A 287 -23.17 4.56 -0.06
C LEU A 287 -24.24 3.47 -0.20
N ASP A 288 -24.27 2.52 0.73
CA ASP A 288 -25.28 1.46 0.74
C ASP A 288 -26.71 2.01 0.84
N ALA A 289 -26.93 3.04 1.67
CA ALA A 289 -28.23 3.71 1.75
C ALA A 289 -28.63 4.36 0.41
N SER A 290 -27.67 4.98 -0.30
CA SER A 290 -27.94 5.61 -1.61
C SER A 290 -28.21 4.59 -2.71
N LEU A 291 -27.49 3.47 -2.73
CA LEU A 291 -27.66 2.39 -3.71
C LEU A 291 -28.94 1.59 -3.42
N ALA A 292 -29.28 1.37 -2.15
CA ALA A 292 -30.53 0.71 -1.78
C ALA A 292 -31.76 1.50 -2.27
N VAL A 293 -31.70 2.83 -2.28
CA VAL A 293 -32.74 3.69 -2.88
C VAL A 293 -32.78 3.49 -4.40
N GLN A 294 -31.64 3.59 -5.07
CA GLN A 294 -31.53 3.51 -6.53
C GLN A 294 -31.95 2.17 -7.15
N TYR A 295 -31.77 1.05 -6.44
CA TYR A 295 -32.12 -0.30 -6.91
C TYR A 295 -33.42 -0.85 -6.29
N SER A 296 -34.20 0.00 -5.60
CA SER A 296 -35.54 -0.33 -5.09
C SER A 296 -36.69 0.29 -5.88
N GLU A 297 -36.37 0.99 -6.98
CA GLU A 297 -37.27 1.44 -8.04
C GLU A 297 -37.17 0.52 -9.27
#